data_AF-A0A086MQ20-F1
#
_entry.id   AF-A0A086MQ20-F1
#
_cell.length_a   1.000
_cell.length_b   1.000
_cell.length_c   1.000
_cell.angle_alpha   90.00
_cell.angle_beta   90.00
_cell.angle_gamma   90.00
#
_symmetry.space_group_name_H-M   'P 1'
#
loop_
_entity.id
_entity.type
_entity.pdbx_description
1 polymer ?
#
loop_
_entity_poly.entity_id
_entity_poly.type
_entity_poly.pdbx_seq_one_letter_code
_entity_poly.pdbx_strand_id
1 'polypeptide(L)'
;MFGHSSCSGPFKQPKLRPEGREGAAKTLEVFCQVLEEGLVIAHKDLDRLILARELMNRVTAKTRSSSKRPELAELFLSRPLVTVPLGSKLLMVTPKAVDLMLAQLGGALPYELTGRTRYSRVWGIV
;
A
#
# COMPACT_ATOMS: atom_id res chain seq x y z
N MET A 1 -29.84 -32.86 -13.06
CA MET A 1 -30.53 -32.04 -12.04
C MET A 1 -29.60 -31.87 -10.86
N PHE A 2 -29.49 -30.62 -10.41
CA PHE A 2 -28.60 -30.12 -9.37
C PHE A 2 -28.99 -30.62 -7.97
N GLY A 3 -28.01 -30.59 -7.06
CA GLY A 3 -28.24 -30.32 -5.64
C GLY A 3 -27.57 -31.31 -4.69
N HIS A 4 -26.50 -30.85 -4.02
CA HIS A 4 -26.41 -30.60 -2.56
C HIS A 4 -24.93 -30.29 -2.26
N SER A 5 -24.53 -29.01 -2.12
CA SER A 5 -24.36 -28.32 -0.83
C SER A 5 -23.74 -29.18 0.28
N SER A 6 -22.52 -28.84 0.72
CA SER A 6 -22.32 -28.40 2.12
C SER A 6 -20.92 -27.82 2.34
N CYS A 7 -20.89 -26.73 3.10
CA CYS A 7 -19.71 -26.06 3.62
C CYS A 7 -19.10 -26.81 4.81
N SER A 8 -17.87 -26.40 5.15
CA SER A 8 -17.29 -26.38 6.50
C SER A 8 -17.11 -27.72 7.24
N GLY A 9 -15.92 -28.29 7.11
CA GLY A 9 -15.35 -29.22 8.09
C GLY A 9 -14.18 -28.57 8.85
N PRO A 10 -13.90 -28.97 10.10
CA PRO A 10 -12.90 -28.33 10.95
C PRO A 10 -11.50 -28.49 10.33
N PHE A 11 -10.67 -27.47 10.44
CA PHE A 11 -9.25 -27.49 10.06
C PHE A 11 -8.55 -28.61 10.85
N LYS A 12 -8.52 -29.83 10.30
CA LYS A 12 -7.74 -30.94 10.87
C LYS A 12 -6.29 -30.61 10.58
N GLN A 13 -5.57 -30.16 11.61
CA GLN A 13 -4.12 -30.12 11.55
C GLN A 13 -3.62 -31.54 11.21
N PRO A 14 -2.85 -31.72 10.12
CA PRO A 14 -2.21 -32.99 9.88
C PRO A 14 -1.21 -33.19 11.02
N LYS A 15 -1.39 -34.26 11.80
CA LYS A 15 -0.38 -34.73 12.75
C LYS A 15 0.88 -35.05 11.94
N LEU A 16 1.83 -34.12 11.94
CA LEU A 16 3.09 -34.28 11.22
C LEU A 16 3.89 -35.39 11.93
N ARG A 17 3.85 -36.59 11.38
CA ARG A 17 4.82 -37.64 11.72
C ARG A 17 6.12 -37.26 10.99
N PRO A 18 7.27 -37.10 11.68
CA PRO A 18 8.50 -36.71 11.01
C PRO A 18 9.01 -37.88 10.15
N GLU A 19 8.55 -37.92 8.90
CA GLU A 19 9.02 -38.80 7.84
C GLU A 19 10.39 -38.29 7.34
N GLY A 20 11.47 -38.70 8.01
CA GLY A 20 12.85 -38.56 7.52
C GLY A 20 13.26 -37.19 6.93
N ARG A 21 14.34 -37.18 6.12
CA ARG A 21 14.77 -35.98 5.37
C ARG A 21 13.76 -35.54 4.30
N GLU A 22 12.87 -36.43 3.88
CA GLU A 22 11.79 -36.16 2.92
C GLU A 22 10.78 -35.12 3.43
N GLY A 23 10.47 -35.15 4.74
CA GLY A 23 9.64 -34.13 5.38
C GLY A 23 10.26 -32.74 5.33
N ALA A 24 11.59 -32.63 5.44
CA ALA A 24 12.30 -31.34 5.34
C ALA A 24 12.29 -30.80 3.89
N ALA A 25 12.52 -31.66 2.90
CA ALA A 25 12.45 -31.29 1.49
C ALA A 25 11.04 -30.81 1.09
N LYS A 26 10.00 -31.56 1.49
CA LYS A 26 8.60 -31.19 1.25
C LYS A 26 8.20 -29.90 1.96
N THR A 27 8.70 -29.68 3.18
CA THR A 27 8.48 -28.42 3.90
C THR A 27 9.12 -27.25 3.16
N LEU A 28 10.36 -27.41 2.69
CA LEU A 28 11.07 -26.38 1.92
C LEU A 28 10.34 -26.05 0.62
N GLU A 29 9.86 -27.05 -0.10
CA GLU A 29 9.10 -26.86 -1.34
C GLU A 29 7.84 -25.99 -1.10
N VAL A 30 7.09 -26.28 -0.04
CA VAL A 30 5.92 -25.46 0.34
C VAL A 30 6.32 -24.04 0.72
N PHE A 31 7.42 -23.85 1.45
CA PHE A 31 7.92 -22.50 1.76
C PHE A 31 8.32 -21.72 0.50
N CYS A 32 9.02 -22.35 -0.44
CA CYS A 32 9.39 -21.72 -1.70
C CYS A 32 8.16 -21.29 -2.51
N GLN A 33 7.14 -22.14 -2.60
CA GLN A 33 5.88 -21.80 -3.28
C GLN A 33 5.20 -20.57 -2.66
N VAL A 34 5.09 -20.54 -1.33
CA VAL A 34 4.52 -19.38 -0.62
C VAL A 34 5.36 -18.11 -0.83
N LEU A 35 6.69 -18.24 -0.88
CA LEU A 35 7.59 -17.12 -1.14
C LEU A 35 7.45 -16.60 -2.58
N GLU A 36 7.31 -17.48 -3.56
CA GLU A 36 7.09 -17.11 -4.97
C GLU A 36 5.78 -16.34 -5.13
N GLU A 37 4.69 -16.84 -4.54
CA GLU A 37 3.40 -16.14 -4.54
C GLU A 37 3.49 -14.77 -3.86
N GLY A 38 4.14 -14.71 -2.70
CA GLY A 38 4.37 -13.46 -1.97
C GLY A 38 5.20 -12.46 -2.77
N LEU A 39 6.24 -12.92 -3.47
CA LEU A 39 7.10 -12.07 -4.30
C LEU A 39 6.34 -11.47 -5.48
N VAL A 40 5.47 -12.23 -6.14
CA VAL A 40 4.66 -11.72 -7.26
C VAL A 40 3.74 -10.58 -6.83
N ILE A 41 3.15 -10.67 -5.62
CA ILE A 41 2.31 -9.61 -5.07
C ILE A 41 3.17 -8.40 -4.72
N ALA A 42 4.27 -8.60 -3.98
CA ALA A 42 5.16 -7.53 -3.56
C ALA A 42 5.81 -6.78 -4.73
N HIS A 43 6.15 -7.48 -5.82
CA HIS A 43 6.75 -6.88 -7.00
C HIS A 43 5.79 -5.92 -7.70
N LYS A 44 4.51 -6.30 -7.82
CA LYS A 44 3.46 -5.41 -8.38
C LYS A 44 3.27 -4.16 -7.53
N ASP A 45 3.30 -4.29 -6.21
CA ASP A 45 3.20 -3.14 -5.32
C ASP A 45 4.42 -2.22 -5.44
N LEU A 46 5.61 -2.80 -5.58
CA LEU A 46 6.85 -2.05 -5.81
C LEU A 46 6.81 -1.26 -7.13
N ASP A 47 6.36 -1.88 -8.22
CA ASP A 47 6.22 -1.21 -9.52
C ASP A 47 5.30 0.01 -9.45
N ARG A 48 4.18 -0.10 -8.72
CA ARG A 48 3.27 1.03 -8.50
C ARG A 48 3.91 2.14 -7.68
N LEU A 49 4.67 1.80 -6.64
CA LEU A 49 5.39 2.78 -5.82
C LEU A 49 6.50 3.49 -6.61
N ILE A 50 7.20 2.78 -7.49
CA ILE A 50 8.20 3.36 -8.40
C ILE A 50 7.53 4.37 -9.33
N LEU A 51 6.43 3.98 -9.99
CA LEU A 51 5.69 4.88 -10.88
C LEU A 51 5.17 6.11 -10.14
N ALA A 52 4.60 5.92 -8.94
CA ALA A 52 4.12 7.03 -8.12
C ALA A 52 5.24 7.99 -7.72
N ARG A 53 6.43 7.47 -7.35
CA ARG A 53 7.62 8.28 -7.07
C ARG A 53 8.00 9.13 -8.30
N GLU A 54 8.05 8.52 -9.48
CA GLU A 54 8.41 9.24 -10.70
C GLU A 54 7.42 10.36 -11.04
N LEU A 55 6.12 10.07 -10.97
CA LEU A 55 5.08 11.05 -11.27
C LEU A 55 5.09 12.22 -10.28
N MET A 56 5.18 11.92 -8.98
CA MET A 56 5.26 12.96 -7.96
C MET A 56 6.54 13.79 -8.12
N ASN A 57 7.69 13.18 -8.42
CA ASN A 57 8.94 13.91 -8.68
C ASN A 57 8.83 14.87 -9.87
N ARG A 58 8.14 14.47 -10.94
CA ARG A 58 7.92 15.35 -12.11
C ARG A 58 7.07 16.57 -11.75
N VAL A 59 6.03 16.39 -10.92
CA VAL A 59 5.18 17.51 -10.45
C VAL A 59 5.94 18.40 -9.46
N THR A 60 6.70 17.80 -8.55
CA THR A 60 7.41 18.54 -7.50
C THR A 60 8.67 19.24 -8.02
N ALA A 61 9.27 18.79 -9.12
CA ALA A 61 10.42 19.46 -9.75
C ALA A 61 10.16 20.91 -10.17
N LYS A 62 8.90 21.28 -10.44
CA LYS A 62 8.50 22.65 -10.82
C LYS A 62 8.05 23.49 -9.62
N THR A 63 8.26 23.02 -8.39
CA THR A 63 7.79 23.71 -7.20
C THR A 63 8.75 24.82 -6.78
N ARG A 64 8.18 25.89 -6.22
CA ARG A 64 8.98 26.99 -5.65
C ARG A 64 9.78 26.46 -4.46
N SER A 65 10.98 27.00 -4.26
CA SER A 65 11.91 26.60 -3.18
C SER A 65 11.33 26.66 -1.76
N SER A 66 10.32 27.51 -1.51
CA SER A 66 9.64 27.62 -0.20
C SER A 66 8.47 26.66 0.01
N SER A 67 8.11 25.83 -0.98
CA SER A 67 6.94 24.95 -0.93
C SER A 67 7.27 23.62 -0.25
N LYS A 68 6.45 23.20 0.73
CA LYS A 68 6.55 21.89 1.41
C LYS A 68 5.98 20.69 0.66
N ARG A 69 5.84 20.84 -0.66
CA ARG A 69 5.14 19.89 -1.55
C ARG A 69 6.03 18.71 -1.97
N PRO A 70 7.35 18.90 -2.22
CA PRO A 70 8.28 17.77 -2.32
C PRO A 70 8.27 16.91 -1.05
N GLU A 71 8.26 17.53 0.14
CA GLU A 71 8.22 16.79 1.40
C GLU A 71 6.89 16.06 1.61
N LEU A 72 5.77 16.62 1.11
CA LEU A 72 4.49 15.92 1.09
C LEU A 72 4.54 14.68 0.18
N ALA A 73 5.17 14.77 -0.99
CA ALA A 73 5.36 13.62 -1.88
C ALA A 73 6.19 12.51 -1.21
N GLU A 74 7.31 12.85 -0.57
CA GLU A 74 8.12 11.88 0.18
C GLU A 74 7.34 11.28 1.37
N LEU A 75 6.47 12.05 2.02
CA LEU A 75 5.59 11.53 3.06
C LEU A 75 4.71 10.39 2.52
N PHE A 76 4.11 10.54 1.33
CA PHE A 76 3.31 9.49 0.71
C PHE A 76 4.11 8.25 0.32
N LEU A 77 5.37 8.41 -0.10
CA LEU A 77 6.26 7.29 -0.40
C LEU A 77 6.68 6.52 0.85
N SER A 78 6.79 7.21 2.00
CA SER A 78 7.04 6.58 3.29
C SER A 78 5.79 5.92 3.89
N ARG A 79 4.61 6.50 3.63
CA ARG A 79 3.32 6.14 4.21
C ARG A 79 2.28 6.29 3.11
N PRO A 80 1.86 5.19 2.46
CA PRO A 80 0.96 5.25 1.30
C PRO A 80 -0.47 5.70 1.66
N LEU A 81 -0.74 6.00 2.94
CA LEU A 81 -2.00 6.53 3.45
C LEU A 81 -1.73 7.74 4.33
N VAL A 82 -2.22 8.90 3.92
CA VAL A 82 -2.03 10.17 4.64
C VAL A 82 -3.35 10.90 4.75
N THR A 83 -3.65 11.40 5.94
CA THR A 83 -4.74 12.33 6.19
C THR A 83 -4.22 13.76 6.27
N VAL A 84 -5.10 14.74 6.04
CA VAL A 84 -4.76 16.16 6.16
C VAL A 84 -4.21 16.52 7.56
N PRO A 85 -4.81 16.07 8.68
CA PRO A 85 -4.23 16.31 10.01
C PRO A 85 -2.84 15.68 10.19
N LEU A 86 -2.60 14.49 9.62
CA LEU A 86 -1.30 13.82 9.68
C LEU A 86 -0.23 14.62 8.92
N GLY A 87 -0.54 15.03 7.69
CA GLY A 87 0.37 15.85 6.88
C GLY A 87 0.67 17.20 7.54
N SER A 88 -0.35 17.84 8.12
CA SER A 88 -0.19 19.12 8.83
C SER A 88 0.75 18.96 10.02
N LYS A 89 0.55 17.91 10.83
CA LYS A 89 1.40 17.60 11.98
C LYS A 89 2.83 17.27 11.58
N LEU A 90 3.05 16.48 10.53
CA LEU A 90 4.40 16.02 10.17
C LEU A 90 5.21 17.08 9.40
N LEU A 91 4.54 17.91 8.59
CA LEU A 91 5.20 18.95 7.79
C LEU A 91 5.22 20.32 8.48
N MET A 92 4.60 20.45 9.66
CA MET A 92 4.48 21.70 10.42
C MET A 92 3.87 22.84 9.58
N VAL A 93 2.81 22.52 8.83
CA VAL A 93 2.06 23.47 8.01
C VAL A 93 0.59 23.45 8.40
N THR A 94 -0.17 24.47 8.01
CA THR A 94 -1.62 24.49 8.29
C THR A 94 -2.34 23.38 7.52
N PRO A 95 -3.46 22.83 8.03
CA PRO A 95 -4.28 21.87 7.31
C PRO A 95 -4.70 22.37 5.93
N LYS A 96 -5.01 23.68 5.81
CA LYS A 96 -5.34 24.32 4.54
C LYS A 96 -4.17 24.30 3.54
N ALA A 97 -2.94 24.46 4.01
CA ALA A 97 -1.76 24.34 3.15
C ALA A 97 -1.61 22.91 2.63
N VAL A 98 -1.88 21.90 3.46
CA VAL A 98 -1.88 20.48 3.01
C VAL A 98 -2.96 20.26 1.95
N ASP A 99 -4.19 20.72 2.17
CA ASP A 99 -5.27 20.62 1.17
C ASP A 99 -4.88 21.27 -0.17
N LEU A 100 -4.25 22.45 -0.14
CA LEU A 100 -3.77 23.13 -1.35
C LEU A 100 -2.66 22.36 -2.04
N MET A 101 -1.71 21.80 -1.29
CA MET A 101 -0.63 20.97 -1.84
C MET A 101 -1.18 19.69 -2.46
N LEU A 102 -2.18 19.05 -1.84
CA LEU A 102 -2.88 17.88 -2.38
C LEU A 102 -3.62 18.21 -3.67
N ALA A 103 -4.35 19.34 -3.71
CA ALA A 103 -5.01 19.79 -4.94
C ALA A 103 -4.01 20.08 -6.07
N GLN A 104 -2.83 20.61 -5.74
CA GLN A 104 -1.75 20.85 -6.70
C GLN A 104 -1.05 19.57 -7.17
N LEU A 105 -1.06 18.51 -6.36
CA LEU A 105 -0.64 17.16 -6.76
C LEU A 105 -1.70 16.43 -7.61
N GLY A 106 -2.93 16.95 -7.65
CA GLY A 106 -4.19 16.35 -8.12
C GLY A 106 -4.30 15.82 -9.56
N GLY A 107 -3.19 15.46 -10.21
CA GLY A 107 -3.13 14.65 -11.41
C GLY A 107 -2.00 13.60 -11.44
N ALA A 108 -1.21 13.47 -10.37
CA ALA A 108 0.02 12.68 -10.35
C ALA A 108 0.12 11.59 -9.26
N LEU A 109 -0.97 11.33 -8.52
CA LEU A 109 -1.01 10.74 -7.17
C LEU A 109 -0.71 11.77 -6.08
N PRO A 110 -1.36 11.68 -4.89
CA PRO A 110 -2.25 10.61 -4.40
C PRO A 110 -3.73 10.89 -4.68
N TYR A 111 -4.57 9.85 -4.58
CA TYR A 111 -6.02 9.95 -4.80
C TYR A 111 -6.80 9.82 -3.50
N GLU A 112 -8.00 10.42 -3.46
CA GLU A 112 -8.87 10.36 -2.29
C GLU A 112 -9.54 8.98 -2.20
N LEU A 113 -9.30 8.25 -1.11
CA LEU A 113 -9.81 6.90 -0.89
C LEU A 113 -11.19 6.90 -0.23
N THR A 114 -11.42 7.88 0.64
CA THR A 114 -12.61 7.97 1.47
C THR A 114 -13.53 9.04 0.88
N GLY A 115 -14.35 8.70 -0.12
CA GLY A 115 -15.30 9.61 -0.78
C GLY A 115 -16.47 10.11 0.09
N ARG A 116 -16.22 10.45 1.37
CA ARG A 116 -17.19 10.93 2.35
C ARG A 116 -16.80 12.32 2.83
N THR A 117 -17.68 13.29 2.59
CA THR A 117 -17.49 14.70 2.93
C THR A 117 -17.43 15.01 4.43
N ARG A 118 -17.86 14.08 5.29
CA ARG A 118 -18.01 14.31 6.74
C ARG A 118 -16.91 13.72 7.61
N TYR A 119 -16.08 12.81 7.09
CA TYR A 119 -14.97 12.18 7.81
C TYR A 119 -13.63 12.69 7.25
N SER A 120 -12.55 12.55 8.03
CA SER A 120 -11.22 12.98 7.58
C SER A 120 -10.84 12.27 6.28
N ARG A 121 -10.67 13.05 5.21
CA ARG A 121 -10.24 12.56 3.90
C ARG A 121 -8.90 11.85 4.01
N VAL A 122 -8.85 10.61 3.53
CA VAL A 122 -7.64 9.81 3.40
C VAL A 122 -7.21 9.85 1.95
N TRP A 123 -5.96 10.19 1.74
CA TRP A 123 -5.30 10.18 0.43
C TRP A 123 -4.32 9.01 0.40
N GLY A 124 -4.17 8.37 -0.75
CA GLY A 124 -3.19 7.30 -0.85
C GLY A 124 -2.65 6.98 -2.23
N ILE A 125 -1.64 6.10 -2.20
CA ILE A 125 -1.03 5.43 -3.36
C ILE A 125 -1.45 3.96 -3.26
N VAL A 126 -2.05 3.40 -4.31
CA VAL A 126 -2.54 2.02 -4.37
C VAL A 126 -2.15 1.39 -5.69
#